data_AF-A0A9D7MXE6-F1
#
_entry.id   AF-A0A9D7MXE6-F1
#
_cell.length_a   1.000
_cell.length_b   1.000
_cell.length_c   1.000
_cell.angle_alpha   90.00
_cell.angle_beta   90.00
_cell.angle_gamma   90.00
#
_symmetry.space_group_name_H-M   'P 1'
#
loop_
_entity.id
_entity.type
_entity.pdbx_description
1 polymer ?
#
loop_
_entity_poly.entity_id
_entity_poly.type
_entity_poly.pdbx_seq_one_letter_code
_entity_poly.pdbx_strand_id
1 'polypeptide(L)'
;MLVLAPHADDEVFGCAGAVIRHVPTGCAISVVVLSDGAYNIRDPTSQVIATREAESCAAAALLGASCILALAGSRHRLRRDID
;
A
#
# COMPACT_ATOMS: atom_id res chain seq x y z
N MET A 1 11.18 -3.66 9.35
CA MET A 1 10.86 -2.32 8.83
C MET A 1 9.39 -2.28 8.49
N LEU A 2 8.69 -1.19 8.81
CA LEU A 2 7.29 -0.99 8.48
C LEU A 2 7.17 0.19 7.52
N VAL A 3 6.47 -0.02 6.41
CA VAL A 3 6.11 1.01 5.43
C VAL A 3 4.62 1.25 5.54
N LEU A 4 4.21 2.51 5.73
CA LEU A 4 2.81 2.91 5.70
C LEU A 4 2.58 3.70 4.41
N ALA A 5 1.76 3.16 3.53
CA ALA A 5 1.42 3.73 2.23
C ALA A 5 -0.05 4.21 2.26
N PRO A 6 -0.33 5.51 2.05
CA PRO A 6 -1.69 6.02 2.05
C PRO A 6 -2.60 5.30 1.04
N HIS A 7 -2.11 5.06 -0.18
CA HIS A 7 -2.80 4.32 -1.23
C HIS A 7 -1.86 3.30 -1.86
N ALA A 8 -2.43 2.35 -2.61
CA ALA A 8 -1.64 1.49 -3.49
C ALA A 8 -0.77 2.34 -4.43
N ASP A 9 0.43 1.86 -4.73
CA ASP A 9 1.52 2.50 -5.47
C ASP A 9 2.42 3.47 -4.68
N ASP A 10 1.93 4.07 -3.58
CA ASP A 10 2.71 5.05 -2.80
C ASP A 10 3.98 4.42 -2.18
N GLU A 11 3.93 3.14 -1.79
CA GLU A 11 5.11 2.41 -1.30
C GLU A 11 6.16 2.23 -2.39
N VAL A 12 5.72 2.02 -3.63
CA VAL A 12 6.60 1.73 -4.76
C VAL A 12 7.32 3.01 -5.17
N PHE A 13 6.55 4.07 -5.41
CA PHE A 13 7.11 5.36 -5.82
C PHE A 13 7.82 6.09 -4.68
N GLY A 14 7.33 5.96 -3.44
CA GLY A 14 7.88 6.67 -2.30
C GLY A 14 9.11 6.01 -1.68
N CYS A 15 9.09 4.70 -1.48
CA CYS A 15 10.07 4.04 -0.60
C CYS A 15 10.67 2.71 -1.11
N ALA A 16 10.38 2.26 -2.33
CA ALA A 16 10.93 1.00 -2.86
C ALA A 16 12.46 0.95 -2.79
N GLY A 17 13.15 2.05 -3.06
CA GLY A 17 14.61 2.11 -2.94
C GLY A 17 15.11 1.86 -1.52
N ALA A 18 14.38 2.35 -0.50
CA ALA A 18 14.69 2.08 0.89
C ALA A 18 14.40 0.61 1.24
N VAL A 19 13.29 0.05 0.75
CA VAL A 19 12.96 -1.38 0.92
C VAL A 19 14.09 -2.25 0.36
N ILE A 20 14.43 -2.08 -0.92
CA ILE A 20 15.49 -2.85 -1.60
C ILE A 20 16.81 -2.76 -0.85
N ARG A 21 17.17 -1.56 -0.36
CA ARG A 21 18.40 -1.37 0.41
C ARG A 21 18.40 -2.11 1.75
N HIS A 22 17.24 -2.28 2.38
CA HIS A 22 17.13 -2.91 3.69
C HIS A 22 16.88 -4.43 3.64
N VAL A 23 16.38 -4.99 2.53
CA VAL A 23 16.19 -6.45 2.39
C VAL A 23 17.46 -7.26 2.73
N PRO A 24 18.66 -6.92 2.24
CA PRO A 24 19.88 -7.67 2.56
C PRO A 24 20.27 -7.67 4.04
N THR A 25 19.69 -6.79 4.86
CA THR A 25 19.94 -6.78 6.32
C THR A 25 19.28 -7.94 7.06
N GLY A 26 18.43 -8.73 6.37
CA GLY A 26 17.68 -9.83 6.97
C GLY A 26 16.49 -9.40 7.83
N CYS A 27 16.21 -8.09 7.91
CA CYS A 27 15.04 -7.58 8.61
C CYS A 27 13.76 -7.87 7.82
N ALA A 28 12.73 -8.40 8.49
CA ALA A 28 11.40 -8.53 7.90
C ALA A 28 10.82 -7.14 7.56
N ILE A 29 10.31 -6.99 6.34
CA ILE A 29 9.72 -5.74 5.84
C ILE A 29 8.24 -5.98 5.55
N SER A 30 7.39 -5.11 6.08
CA SER A 30 5.95 -5.13 5.82
C SER A 30 5.50 -3.78 5.27
N VAL A 31 4.73 -3.83 4.18
CA VAL A 31 4.02 -2.70 3.59
C VAL A 31 2.58 -2.77 4.02
N VAL A 32 2.06 -1.68 4.57
CA VAL A 32 0.65 -1.53 4.93
C VAL A 32 0.04 -0.46 4.04
N VAL A 33 -0.89 -0.86 3.16
CA VAL A 33 -1.69 0.05 2.35
C VAL A 33 -2.93 0.45 3.13
N LEU A 34 -3.10 1.75 3.34
CA LEU A 34 -4.10 2.29 4.27
C LEU A 34 -5.45 2.58 3.62
N SER A 35 -5.56 2.65 2.30
CA SER A 35 -6.85 2.91 1.66
C SER A 35 -6.94 2.36 0.25
N ASP A 36 -8.17 2.28 -0.25
CA ASP A 36 -8.51 1.82 -1.59
C ASP A 36 -8.18 2.82 -2.71
N GLY A 37 -7.76 4.04 -2.38
CA GLY A 37 -7.46 5.08 -3.39
C GLY A 37 -8.68 5.63 -4.12
N ALA A 38 -9.89 5.29 -3.70
CA ALA A 38 -11.10 5.57 -4.47
C ALA A 38 -11.71 6.97 -4.26
N TYR A 39 -11.16 7.82 -3.38
CA TYR A 39 -11.71 9.15 -3.03
C TYR A 39 -12.09 10.05 -4.19
N ASN A 40 -11.31 10.02 -5.28
CA ASN A 40 -11.47 10.92 -6.40
C ASN A 40 -11.76 10.18 -7.72
N ILE A 41 -12.11 8.89 -7.62
CA ILE A 41 -12.52 8.09 -8.77
C ILE A 41 -14.04 8.14 -8.82
N ARG A 42 -14.60 8.56 -9.96
CA ARG A 42 -16.04 8.52 -10.20
C ARG A 42 -16.45 7.07 -10.45
N ASP A 43 -17.31 6.52 -9.59
CA ASP A 43 -17.78 5.13 -9.62
C ASP A 43 -16.63 4.09 -9.73
N PRO A 44 -15.73 4.01 -8.75
CA PRO A 44 -14.69 3.01 -8.73
C PRO A 44 -15.35 1.63 -8.59
N THR A 45 -15.16 0.77 -9.60
CA THR A 45 -15.64 -0.60 -9.50
C THR A 45 -14.81 -1.36 -8.47
N SER A 46 -15.43 -2.31 -7.78
CA SER A 46 -14.71 -3.23 -6.89
C SER A 46 -13.55 -3.94 -7.59
N GLN A 47 -13.66 -4.13 -8.91
CA GLN A 47 -12.60 -4.69 -9.74
C GLN A 47 -11.39 -3.76 -9.84
N VAL A 48 -11.56 -2.44 -9.99
CA VAL A 48 -10.43 -1.49 -10.01
C VAL A 48 -9.68 -1.51 -8.68
N ILE A 49 -10.42 -1.51 -7.56
CA ILE A 49 -9.82 -1.58 -6.22
C ILE A 49 -9.03 -2.88 -6.06
N ALA A 50 -9.64 -4.03 -6.38
CA ALA A 50 -8.99 -5.33 -6.29
C ALA A 50 -7.75 -5.44 -7.20
N THR A 51 -7.78 -4.84 -8.39
CA THR A 51 -6.61 -4.78 -9.27
C THR A 51 -5.47 -4.01 -8.62
N ARG A 52 -5.73 -2.81 -8.08
CA ARG A 52 -4.70 -2.00 -7.42
C ARG A 52 -4.11 -2.70 -6.19
N GLU A 53 -4.95 -3.34 -5.40
CA GLU A 53 -4.53 -4.15 -4.25
C GLU A 53 -3.61 -5.31 -4.67
N ALA A 54 -3.97 -6.04 -5.74
CA ALA A 54 -3.16 -7.12 -6.27
C ALA A 54 -1.83 -6.61 -6.86
N GLU A 55 -1.84 -5.46 -7.54
CA GLU A 55 -0.64 -4.80 -8.08
C GLU A 55 0.34 -4.41 -6.97
N SER A 56 -0.13 -3.74 -5.91
CA SER A 56 0.70 -3.40 -4.75
C SER A 56 1.29 -4.64 -4.08
N CYS A 57 0.49 -5.70 -3.89
CA CYS A 57 0.99 -6.92 -3.27
C CYS A 57 2.00 -7.67 -4.15
N ALA A 58 1.81 -7.69 -5.48
CA ALA A 58 2.79 -8.23 -6.41
C ALA A 58 4.09 -7.42 -6.37
N ALA A 59 4.01 -6.09 -6.34
CA ALA A 59 5.18 -5.21 -6.21
C ALA A 59 5.94 -5.47 -4.90
N ALA A 60 5.24 -5.55 -3.76
CA ALA A 60 5.87 -5.87 -2.47
C ALA A 60 6.64 -7.21 -2.51
N ALA A 61 6.04 -8.24 -3.12
CA ALA A 61 6.69 -9.56 -3.27
C ALA A 61 7.98 -9.47 -4.10
N LEU A 62 7.95 -8.72 -5.22
CA LEU A 62 9.13 -8.48 -6.05
C LEU A 62 10.23 -7.71 -5.30
N LEU A 63 9.86 -6.82 -4.39
CA LEU A 63 10.78 -6.04 -3.58
C LEU A 63 11.31 -6.79 -2.35
N GLY A 64 10.88 -8.03 -2.09
CA GLY A 64 11.28 -8.81 -0.92
C GLY A 64 10.58 -8.40 0.38
N ALA A 65 9.38 -7.81 0.28
CA ALA A 65 8.55 -7.40 1.41
C ALA A 65 7.21 -8.15 1.43
N SER A 66 6.51 -8.13 2.57
CA SER A 66 5.13 -8.61 2.68
C SER A 66 4.14 -7.45 2.51
N CYS A 67 3.00 -7.74 1.88
CA CYS A 67 1.90 -6.79 1.67
C CYS A 67 0.79 -7.04 2.68
N ILE A 68 0.29 -5.98 3.32
CA ILE A 68 -0.87 -5.99 4.20
C ILE A 68 -1.83 -4.91 3.71
N LEU A 69 -3.03 -5.33 3.32
CA LEU A 69 -4.11 -4.45 2.90
C LEU A 69 -4.97 -4.15 4.11
N ALA A 70 -4.77 -2.99 4.74
CA ALA A 70 -5.31 -2.73 6.08
C ALA A 70 -6.79 -2.33 6.10
N LEU A 71 -7.36 -1.89 4.97
CA LEU A 71 -8.70 -1.30 4.98
C LEU A 71 -9.52 -1.66 3.73
N ALA A 72 -9.91 -2.93 3.63
CA ALA A 72 -11.04 -3.37 2.81
C ALA A 72 -12.36 -2.89 3.46
N GLY A 73 -12.69 -1.59 3.37
CA GLY A 73 -13.89 -1.05 3.99
C GLY A 73 -14.05 0.46 3.83
N SER A 74 -14.66 0.87 2.72
CA SER A 74 -15.43 2.12 2.46
C SER A 74 -15.00 3.42 3.17
N ARG A 75 -13.71 3.61 3.46
CA ARG A 75 -13.17 4.89 3.93
C ARG A 75 -12.26 5.42 2.86
N HIS A 76 -12.89 5.94 1.82
CA HIS A 76 -12.22 6.69 0.76
C HIS A 76 -11.38 7.85 1.29
N ARG A 77 -11.54 8.26 2.55
CA ARG A 77 -10.76 9.33 3.19
C ARG A 77 -10.14 8.81 4.47
N LEU A 78 -8.82 8.90 4.60
CA LEU A 78 -8.14 8.76 5.88
C LEU A 78 -8.64 9.90 6.80
N ARG A 79 -9.16 9.53 7.98
CA ARG A 79 -9.61 10.52 8.96
C ARG A 79 -8.42 11.35 9.42
N ARG A 80 -8.58 12.67 9.43
CA ARG A 80 -7.65 13.59 10.10
C ARG A 80 -8.16 13.77 11.53
N ASP A 81 -7.90 12.79 12.39
CA ASP A 81 -8.23 12.91 13.82
C ASP A 81 -7.04 13.52 14.60
N ILE A 82 -6.39 14.53 14.02
CA ILE A 82 -5.32 15.33 14.63
C ILE A 82 -5.76 16.80 14.53
N ASP A 83 -6.59 17.21 15.49
CA ASP A 83 -6.84 18.59 15.90
C ASP A 83 -6.61 18.68 17.41
#